data_AF-U2RRJ8-F1
#
_entry.id   AF-U2RRJ8-F1
#
_cell.length_a   1.000
_cell.length_b   1.000
_cell.length_c   1.000
_cell.angle_alpha   90.00
_cell.angle_beta   90.00
_cell.angle_gamma   90.00
#
_symmetry.space_group_name_H-M   'P 1'
#
loop_
_entity.id
_entity.type
_entity.pdbx_description
1 polymer ?
#
loop_
_entity_poly.entity_id
_entity_poly.type
_entity_poly.pdbx_seq_one_letter_code
_entity_poly.pdbx_strand_id
1 'polypeptide(L)' 'GARASLHGPAGSLSLPVRVEADMVPGVVWAPLNSAGPLAAVLGVRPGSRVRVEAARVAPPPQTVDQGGAA' A
#
# COMPACT_ATOMS: atom_id res chain seq x y z
N GLY A 1 -4.20 10.10 -6.72
CA GLY A 1 -4.23 9.22 -5.53
C GLY A 1 -2.86 8.64 -5.30
N ALA A 2 -2.56 8.22 -4.07
CA ALA A 2 -1.31 7.55 -3.74
C ALA A 2 -1.17 6.23 -4.51
N ARG A 3 0.06 5.81 -4.77
CA ARG A 3 0.36 4.54 -5.43
C ARG A 3 1.31 3.72 -4.57
N ALA A 4 1.20 2.40 -4.65
CA ALA A 4 2.16 1.48 -4.08
C ALA A 4 2.69 0.54 -5.15
N SER A 5 3.94 0.16 -5.02
CA SER A 5 4.60 -0.84 -5.84
C SER A 5 4.79 -2.11 -5.03
N LEU A 6 4.38 -3.23 -5.61
CA LEU A 6 4.58 -4.58 -5.11
C LEU A 6 5.71 -5.20 -5.92
N HIS A 7 6.71 -5.75 -5.25
CA HIS A 7 7.85 -6.41 -5.88
C HIS A 7 7.91 -7.86 -5.42
N GLY A 8 7.80 -8.77 -6.38
CA GLY A 8 7.96 -10.20 -6.19
C GLY A 8 9.16 -10.75 -6.97
N PRO A 9 9.41 -12.08 -6.87
CA PRO A 9 10.57 -12.71 -7.49
C PRO A 9 10.68 -12.56 -9.01
N ALA A 10 9.55 -12.49 -9.72
CA ALA A 10 9.54 -12.46 -11.19
C ALA A 10 9.11 -11.11 -11.78
N GLY A 11 8.69 -10.15 -10.96
CA GLY A 11 8.14 -8.92 -11.49
C GLY A 11 7.69 -7.93 -10.44
N SER A 12 7.15 -6.82 -10.92
CA SER A 12 6.65 -5.73 -10.09
C SER A 12 5.32 -5.22 -10.64
N LEU A 13 4.49 -4.72 -9.74
CA LEU A 13 3.16 -4.19 -10.06
C LEU A 13 2.93 -2.89 -9.29
N SER A 14 2.53 -1.83 -9.98
CA SER A 14 2.14 -0.57 -9.37
C SER A 14 0.63 -0.40 -9.38
N LEU A 15 0.02 -0.20 -8.21
CA LEU A 15 -1.42 -0.05 -8.04
C LEU A 15 -1.78 1.25 -7.30
N PRO A 16 -2.95 1.84 -7.56
CA PRO A 16 -3.49 2.87 -6.68
C PRO A 16 -3.77 2.31 -5.29
N VAL A 17 -3.61 3.14 -4.26
CA VAL A 17 -3.85 2.77 -2.86
C VAL A 17 -5.08 3.48 -2.32
N ARG A 18 -5.88 2.73 -1.57
CA ARG A 18 -6.93 3.25 -0.70
C ARG A 18 -6.61 2.82 0.73
N VAL A 19 -6.69 3.76 1.68
CA VAL A 19 -6.51 3.48 3.10
C VAL A 19 -7.91 3.40 3.71
N GLU A 20 -8.24 2.26 4.30
CA GLU A 20 -9.50 2.04 5.00
C GLU A 20 -9.25 1.97 6.50
N ALA A 21 -10.15 2.55 7.29
CA ALA A 21 -9.99 2.63 8.75
C ALA A 21 -10.15 1.26 9.46
N ASP A 22 -10.80 0.30 8.81
CA ASP A 22 -11.11 -1.04 9.32
C ASP A 22 -10.10 -2.12 8.89
N MET A 23 -9.05 -1.74 8.14
CA MET A 23 -8.00 -2.68 7.77
C MET A 23 -7.08 -3.04 8.95
N VAL A 24 -6.75 -4.32 9.05
CA VAL A 24 -5.81 -4.83 10.05
C VAL A 24 -4.41 -4.22 9.84
N PRO A 25 -3.75 -3.68 10.89
CA PRO A 25 -2.40 -3.13 10.78
C PRO A 25 -1.41 -4.13 10.19
N GLY A 26 -0.58 -3.67 9.25
CA GLY A 26 0.45 -4.48 8.61
C GLY A 26 -0.05 -5.42 7.52
N VAL A 27 -1.36 -5.47 7.25
CA VAL A 27 -1.94 -6.25 6.16
C VAL A 27 -2.19 -5.36 4.95
N VAL A 28 -1.87 -5.86 3.76
CA VAL A 28 -2.15 -5.18 2.48
C VAL A 28 -3.04 -6.09 1.63
N TRP A 29 -4.13 -5.54 1.11
CA TRP A 29 -5.02 -6.25 0.21
C TRP A 29 -4.74 -5.82 -1.22
N ALA A 30 -4.39 -6.79 -2.08
CA ALA A 30 -4.16 -6.55 -3.49
C ALA A 30 -5.35 -7.09 -4.30
N PRO A 31 -6.06 -6.24 -5.08
CA PRO A 31 -7.21 -6.67 -5.86
C PRO A 31 -6.81 -7.72 -6.91
N LEU A 32 -7.58 -8.81 -6.99
CA LEU A 32 -7.34 -9.91 -7.95
C LEU A 32 -7.67 -9.54 -9.41
N ASN A 33 -8.45 -8.47 -9.61
CA ASN A 33 -8.74 -7.87 -10.92
C ASN A 33 -7.61 -6.92 -11.40
N SER A 34 -6.36 -7.19 -11.00
CA SER A 34 -5.17 -6.55 -11.56
C SER A 34 -4.94 -6.99 -13.01
N ALA A 35 -3.94 -6.41 -13.69
CA ALA A 35 -3.61 -6.69 -15.10
C ALA A 35 -3.43 -8.19 -15.47
N GLY A 36 -3.27 -9.06 -14.46
CA GLY A 36 -3.37 -10.51 -14.54
C GLY A 36 -3.37 -11.11 -13.13
N PRO A 37 -3.37 -12.45 -13.00
CA PRO A 37 -3.23 -13.11 -11.69
C PRO A 37 -1.96 -12.64 -10.98
N LEU A 38 -2.08 -12.13 -9.75
CA LEU A 38 -0.93 -11.60 -8.99
C LEU A 38 0.22 -12.60 -8.88
N ALA A 39 -0.10 -13.88 -8.72
CA ALA A 39 0.89 -14.96 -8.68
C ALA A 39 1.74 -15.02 -9.97
N ALA A 40 1.12 -14.83 -11.13
CA ALA A 40 1.83 -14.81 -12.41
C ALA A 40 2.62 -13.51 -12.61
N VAL A 41 2.02 -12.36 -12.29
CA VAL A 41 2.65 -11.04 -12.48
C VAL A 41 3.87 -10.85 -11.56
N LEU A 42 3.77 -11.27 -10.30
CA LEU A 42 4.83 -11.10 -9.32
C LEU A 42 5.74 -12.33 -9.19
N GLY A 43 5.33 -13.48 -9.73
CA GLY A 43 6.02 -14.76 -9.55
C GLY A 43 5.97 -15.30 -8.12
N VAL A 44 4.87 -15.06 -7.41
CA VAL A 44 4.74 -15.39 -5.98
C VAL A 44 4.04 -16.73 -5.76
N ARG A 45 4.47 -17.46 -4.74
CA ARG A 45 3.89 -18.71 -4.22
C ARG A 45 3.62 -18.54 -2.72
N PRO A 46 2.85 -19.43 -2.07
CA PRO A 46 2.74 -19.44 -0.62
C PRO A 46 4.12 -19.43 0.05
N GLY A 47 4.34 -18.53 1.00
CA GLY A 47 5.63 -18.33 1.67
C GLY A 47 6.65 -17.45 0.94
N SER A 48 6.38 -17.01 -0.30
CA SER A 48 7.24 -16.04 -0.98
C SER A 48 7.28 -14.70 -0.24
N ARG A 49 8.46 -14.09 -0.19
CA ARG A 49 8.63 -12.73 0.31
C ARG A 49 8.23 -11.73 -0.77
N VAL A 50 7.40 -10.77 -0.40
CA VAL A 50 7.00 -9.63 -1.24
C VAL A 50 7.45 -8.35 -0.55
N ARG A 51 8.01 -7.42 -1.32
CA ARG A 51 8.33 -6.08 -0.83
C ARG A 51 7.25 -5.10 -1.31
N VAL A 52 6.77 -4.29 -0.38
CA VAL A 52 5.78 -3.24 -0.64
C VAL A 52 6.45 -1.89 -0.45
N GLU A 53 6.36 -1.05 -1.47
CA GLU A 53 6.82 0.35 -1.43
C GLU A 53 5.62 1.26 -1.65
N ALA A 54 5.20 1.98 -0.61
CA ALA A 54 4.20 3.02 -0.75
C ALA A 54 4.87 4.35 -1.11
N ALA A 55 4.30 5.08 -2.08
CA ALA A 55 4.60 6.49 -2.21
C ALA A 55 4.19 7.18 -0.91
N ARG A 56 5.12 7.89 -0.25
CA ARG A 56 4.80 8.63 0.98
C ARG A 56 3.67 9.59 0.67
N VAL A 57 2.50 9.35 1.25
CA VAL A 57 1.48 10.37 1.37
C VAL A 57 1.92 11.25 2.53
N ALA A 58 2.24 12.51 2.26
CA ALA A 58 2.43 13.46 3.33
C ALA A 58 1.16 13.43 4.19
N PRO A 59 1.25 13.21 5.52
CA PRO A 59 0.08 13.33 6.37
C PRO A 59 -0.52 14.74 6.15
N PRO A 60 -1.86 14.89 6.19
CA PRO A 60 -2.46 16.20 6.08
C PRO A 60 -1.86 17.13 7.14
N PRO A 61 -1.61 18.42 6.82
CA PRO A 61 -1.02 19.34 7.77
C PRO A 61 -1.86 19.34 9.06
N GLN A 62 -1.24 18.92 10.16
CA GLN A 62 -1.88 19.00 11.47
C GLN A 62 -1.82 20.47 11.87
N THR A 63 -2.95 21.16 11.82
CA THR A 63 -3.10 22.45 12.50
C THR A 63 -2.90 22.17 13.98
N VAL A 64 -1.72 22.55 14.50
CA VAL A 64 -1.47 22.55 15.93
C VAL A 64 -2.32 23.69 16.48
N ASP A 65 -3.46 23.37 17.10
CA ASP A 65 -4.19 24.31 17.92
C ASP A 65 -3.33 24.60 19.15
N GLN A 66 -2.52 25.65 19.06
CA GLN A 66 -1.89 26.25 20.22
C GLN A 66 -2.99 26.92 21.02
N GLY A 67 -3.66 26.10 21.85
CA GLY A 67 -4.69 26.56 22.77
C GLY A 67 -4.24 27.84 23.47
N GLY A 68 -5.00 28.90 23.26
CA GLY A 68 -4.76 30.20 23.87
C GLY A 68 -4.71 30.06 25.39
N ALA A 69 -3.62 30.52 25.98
CA ALA A 69 -3.59 30.83 27.40
C ALA A 69 -4.45 32.09 27.62
N ALA A 70 -5.44 31.95 28.49
CA ALA A 70 -6.31 33.01 28.99
C ALA A 70 -5.55 34.03 29.86
#